data_AF-A0A0R3PF10-F1
#
_entry.id   AF-A0A0R3PF10-F1
#
_cell.length_a   1.000
_cell.length_b   1.000
_cell.length_c   1.000
_cell.angle_alpha   90.00
_cell.angle_beta   90.00
_cell.angle_gamma   90.00
#
_symmetry.space_group_name_H-M   'P 1'
#
loop_
_entity.id
_entity.type
_entity.pdbx_description
1 polymer ?
#
loop_
_entity_poly.entity_id
_entity_poly.type
_entity_poly.pdbx_seq_one_letter_code
_entity_poly.pdbx_strand_id
1 'polypeptide(L)'
;LLFIVFSFCRDGCGKTKACLFKPAGCDPNLDCTIGLIFSVVGPNKLRIEMVATSLIPSVQQQYIAIGFSNDTIMASSLQSGDDYVTECVLSNMGEFSGWEPEVFVSYNHGKSNDRIFLNDDEHRALISNISSHVIDGRLVCHFTQQIIPQIDRKNGLVGNLDKDFFIMGATGSAQPDGT
;
A
#
# COMPACT_ATOMS: atom_id res chain seq x y z
N LEU A 1 9.17 -14.59 -26.07
CA LEU A 1 8.72 -13.43 -25.26
C LEU A 1 7.56 -13.91 -24.39
N LEU A 2 7.76 -14.07 -23.08
CA LEU A 2 6.66 -14.36 -22.16
C LEU A 2 6.09 -13.00 -21.74
N PHE A 3 4.95 -12.61 -22.29
CA PHE A 3 4.20 -11.48 -21.74
C PHE A 3 3.63 -11.96 -20.40
N ILE A 4 4.27 -11.63 -19.29
CA ILE A 4 3.65 -11.77 -17.98
C ILE A 4 2.53 -10.73 -17.94
N VAL A 5 1.31 -11.16 -18.25
CA VAL A 5 0.12 -10.37 -17.97
C VAL A 5 -0.03 -10.39 -16.46
N PHE A 6 0.38 -9.32 -15.79
CA PHE A 6 0.05 -9.11 -14.39
C PHE A 6 -1.45 -8.85 -14.29
N SER A 7 -2.20 -9.92 -14.05
CA SER A 7 -3.64 -9.85 -13.81
C SER A 7 -3.90 -9.80 -12.32
N PHE A 8 -4.65 -8.78 -11.91
CA PHE A 8 -5.16 -8.63 -10.57
C PHE A 8 -6.35 -9.59 -10.39
N CYS A 9 -6.09 -10.73 -9.74
CA CYS A 9 -7.02 -11.85 -9.70
C CYS A 9 -7.96 -11.79 -8.48
N ARG A 10 -9.27 -11.76 -8.75
CA ARG A 10 -10.33 -11.74 -7.73
C ARG A 10 -10.61 -13.12 -7.09
N ASP A 11 -9.92 -14.16 -7.55
CA ASP A 11 -10.11 -15.50 -7.00
C ASP A 11 -9.75 -15.54 -5.51
N GLY A 12 -10.68 -16.07 -4.72
CA GLY A 12 -10.53 -16.14 -3.26
C GLY A 12 -11.04 -14.91 -2.50
N CYS A 13 -11.48 -13.84 -3.17
CA CYS A 13 -12.09 -12.68 -2.51
C CYS A 13 -13.31 -13.10 -1.65
N GLY A 14 -13.32 -12.68 -0.39
CA GLY A 14 -14.36 -13.03 0.58
C GLY A 14 -14.25 -14.44 1.17
N LYS A 15 -13.20 -15.19 0.82
CA LYS A 15 -12.93 -16.55 1.36
C LYS A 15 -11.53 -16.65 1.95
N THR A 16 -10.52 -16.49 1.10
CA THR A 16 -9.08 -16.61 1.44
C THR A 16 -8.34 -15.29 1.27
N LYS A 17 -8.93 -14.35 0.53
CA LYS A 17 -8.43 -12.99 0.35
C LYS A 17 -9.47 -11.98 0.79
N ALA A 18 -9.04 -10.91 1.43
CA ALA A 18 -9.85 -9.73 1.62
C ALA A 18 -9.64 -8.80 0.41
N CYS A 19 -10.73 -8.23 -0.09
CA CYS A 19 -10.71 -7.44 -1.32
C CYS A 19 -11.59 -6.20 -1.16
N LEU A 20 -11.04 -5.04 -1.51
CA LEU A 20 -11.72 -3.76 -1.44
C LEU A 20 -11.55 -3.07 -2.79
N PHE A 21 -12.67 -2.74 -3.42
CA PHE A 21 -12.68 -2.15 -4.75
C PHE A 21 -13.55 -0.90 -4.78
N LYS A 22 -13.07 0.15 -5.42
CA LYS A 22 -13.80 1.39 -5.64
C LYS A 22 -13.76 1.77 -7.12
N PRO A 23 -14.93 1.99 -7.77
CA PRO A 23 -16.28 1.82 -7.24
C PRO A 23 -16.61 0.35 -6.89
N ALA A 24 -17.62 0.12 -6.05
CA ALA A 24 -17.96 -1.24 -5.66
C ALA A 24 -18.35 -2.07 -6.90
N GLY A 25 -17.73 -3.24 -7.07
CA GLY A 25 -18.00 -4.15 -8.18
C GLY A 25 -17.16 -3.94 -9.44
N CYS A 26 -16.30 -2.92 -9.49
CA CYS A 26 -15.37 -2.71 -10.60
C CYS A 26 -14.43 -3.91 -10.82
N ASP A 27 -13.90 -4.01 -12.03
CA ASP A 27 -12.80 -4.90 -12.38
C ASP A 27 -11.46 -4.17 -12.13
N PRO A 28 -10.59 -4.70 -11.24
CA PRO A 28 -9.30 -4.09 -10.94
C PRO A 28 -8.39 -3.95 -12.17
N ASN A 29 -8.61 -4.76 -13.21
CA ASN A 29 -7.85 -4.73 -14.45
C ASN A 29 -8.41 -3.75 -15.48
N LEU A 30 -9.62 -3.20 -15.28
CA LEU A 30 -10.31 -2.42 -16.31
C LEU A 30 -10.77 -1.04 -15.82
N ASP A 31 -11.55 -0.97 -14.73
CA ASP A 31 -12.32 0.24 -14.38
C ASP A 31 -12.31 0.60 -12.89
N CYS A 32 -11.55 -0.09 -12.03
CA CYS A 32 -11.37 0.38 -10.65
C CYS A 32 -10.53 1.65 -10.56
N THR A 33 -10.99 2.63 -9.78
CA THR A 33 -10.20 3.79 -9.34
C THR A 33 -9.13 3.39 -8.35
N ILE A 34 -9.49 2.52 -7.40
CA ILE A 34 -8.56 1.87 -6.47
C ILE A 34 -9.06 0.46 -6.16
N GLY A 35 -8.13 -0.47 -6.05
CA GLY A 35 -8.37 -1.85 -5.66
C GLY A 35 -7.28 -2.33 -4.72
N LEU A 36 -7.67 -2.98 -3.62
CA LEU A 36 -6.78 -3.61 -2.65
C LEU A 36 -7.16 -5.07 -2.53
N ILE A 37 -6.18 -5.96 -2.60
CA ILE A 37 -6.33 -7.37 -2.28
C ILE A 37 -5.24 -7.71 -1.27
N PHE A 38 -5.62 -8.36 -0.18
CA PHE A 38 -4.65 -8.80 0.82
C PHE A 38 -5.01 -10.17 1.39
N SER A 39 -3.98 -10.95 1.69
CA SER A 39 -4.13 -12.32 2.18
C SER A 39 -2.91 -12.77 2.96
N VAL A 40 -3.13 -13.66 3.92
CA VAL A 40 -2.04 -14.29 4.68
C VAL A 40 -1.44 -15.40 3.82
N VAL A 41 -0.15 -15.29 3.49
CA VAL A 41 0.56 -16.21 2.57
C VAL A 41 1.60 -17.09 3.25
N GLY A 42 1.65 -17.05 4.59
CA GLY A 42 2.54 -17.86 5.40
C GLY A 42 2.59 -17.35 6.84
N PRO A 43 3.43 -17.96 7.69
CA PRO A 43 3.60 -17.51 9.05
C PRO A 43 4.08 -16.06 9.06
N ASN A 44 3.34 -15.20 9.76
CA ASN A 44 3.67 -13.79 9.92
C ASN A 44 3.82 -13.01 8.59
N LYS A 45 3.11 -13.38 7.52
CA LYS A 45 3.26 -12.74 6.20
C LYS A 45 1.92 -12.37 5.59
N LEU A 46 1.72 -11.07 5.39
CA LEU A 46 0.59 -10.49 4.68
C LEU A 46 1.03 -10.09 3.27
N ARG A 47 0.50 -10.74 2.25
CA ARG A 47 0.63 -10.30 0.86
C ARG A 47 -0.37 -9.19 0.61
N ILE A 48 0.11 -8.07 0.08
CA ILE A 48 -0.70 -6.93 -0.32
C ILE A 48 -0.50 -6.71 -1.81
N GLU A 49 -1.61 -6.61 -2.52
CA GLU A 49 -1.69 -6.28 -3.92
C GLU A 49 -2.58 -5.04 -4.03
N MET A 50 -2.13 -4.02 -4.75
CA MET A 50 -2.84 -2.76 -4.91
C MET A 50 -2.83 -2.31 -6.36
N VAL A 51 -3.95 -1.71 -6.79
CA VAL A 51 -4.09 -1.07 -8.09
C VAL A 51 -4.78 0.28 -7.92
N ALA A 52 -4.39 1.28 -8.71
CA ALA A 52 -5.07 2.55 -8.78
C ALA A 52 -4.98 3.15 -10.18
N THR A 53 -5.94 3.98 -10.57
CA THR A 53 -5.83 4.77 -11.80
C THR A 53 -4.71 5.81 -11.65
N SER A 54 -3.85 5.93 -12.65
CA SER A 54 -2.82 6.96 -12.68
C SER A 54 -3.43 8.35 -12.88
N LEU A 55 -2.87 9.36 -12.22
CA LEU A 55 -3.28 10.74 -12.35
C LEU A 55 -2.98 11.29 -13.76
N ILE A 56 -3.91 12.13 -14.24
CA ILE A 56 -3.80 12.86 -15.49
C ILE A 56 -3.99 14.35 -15.19
N PRO A 57 -3.02 15.23 -15.52
CA PRO A 57 -1.74 14.91 -16.16
C PRO A 57 -0.81 14.08 -15.25
N SER A 58 0.15 13.38 -15.85
CA SER A 58 1.11 12.57 -15.09
C SER A 58 1.95 13.44 -14.17
N VAL A 59 2.03 13.07 -12.90
CA VAL A 59 2.92 13.71 -11.91
C VAL A 59 4.18 12.87 -11.71
N GLN A 60 5.22 13.48 -11.13
CA GLN A 60 6.52 12.83 -10.95
C GLN A 60 6.44 11.62 -10.01
N GLN A 61 5.68 11.72 -8.92
CA GLN A 61 5.51 10.63 -7.96
C GLN A 61 4.04 10.45 -7.63
N GLN A 62 3.58 9.20 -7.62
CA GLN A 62 2.22 8.83 -7.26
C GLN A 62 2.25 7.70 -6.24
N TYR A 63 1.26 7.62 -5.38
CA TYR A 63 1.19 6.58 -4.37
C TYR A 63 -0.12 5.80 -4.43
N ILE A 64 -0.07 4.57 -3.95
CA ILE A 64 -1.24 3.80 -3.52
C ILE A 64 -0.98 3.37 -2.08
N ALA A 65 -1.93 3.59 -1.19
CA ALA A 65 -1.79 3.33 0.23
C ALA A 65 -2.92 2.46 0.77
N ILE A 66 -2.57 1.63 1.75
CA ILE A 66 -3.48 0.88 2.61
C ILE A 66 -3.33 1.37 4.05
N GLY A 67 -4.42 1.80 4.65
CA GLY A 67 -4.50 2.24 6.04
C GLY A 67 -5.17 1.19 6.92
N PHE A 68 -4.63 1.02 8.12
CA PHE A 68 -5.10 0.13 9.17
C PHE A 68 -5.53 0.99 10.37
N SER A 69 -6.83 1.26 10.47
CA SER A 69 -7.41 2.12 11.51
C SER A 69 -8.15 1.33 12.57
N ASN A 70 -8.17 1.85 13.80
CA ASN A 70 -8.98 1.29 14.89
C ASN A 70 -10.46 1.74 14.83
N ASP A 71 -10.80 2.70 13.96
CA ASP A 71 -12.17 3.17 13.76
C ASP A 71 -12.49 3.45 12.28
N THR A 72 -13.69 3.94 11.97
CA THR A 72 -14.14 4.16 10.59
C THR A 72 -13.53 5.40 9.90
N ILE A 73 -12.60 6.10 10.56
CA ILE A 73 -11.99 7.34 10.09
C ILE A 73 -10.47 7.22 10.19
N MET A 74 -9.77 7.38 9.05
CA MET A 74 -8.31 7.56 9.11
C MET A 74 -7.98 8.86 9.86
N ALA A 75 -7.17 8.75 10.91
CA ALA A 75 -6.71 9.83 11.78
C ALA A 75 -7.82 10.40 12.68
N SER A 76 -8.11 9.70 13.79
CA SER A 76 -8.98 10.25 14.83
C SER A 76 -8.30 11.42 15.56
N SER A 77 -9.04 12.51 15.79
CA SER A 77 -8.62 13.65 16.61
C SER A 77 -8.65 13.36 18.12
N LEU A 78 -9.13 12.18 18.51
CA LEU A 78 -9.48 11.83 19.88
C LEU A 78 -9.03 10.40 20.20
N GLN A 79 -7.73 10.09 20.14
CA GLN A 79 -7.06 9.10 21.00
C GLN A 79 -5.60 8.92 20.61
N SER A 80 -4.77 8.68 21.63
CA SER A 80 -3.45 8.11 21.49
C SER A 80 -3.55 6.72 20.83
N GLY A 81 -2.96 6.55 19.66
CA GLY A 81 -2.98 5.29 18.90
C GLY A 81 -3.18 5.56 17.41
N ASP A 82 -2.18 6.18 16.78
CA ASP A 82 -2.21 6.65 15.39
C ASP A 82 -2.47 5.51 14.40
N ASP A 83 -3.15 5.85 13.29
CA ASP A 83 -3.51 4.87 12.27
C ASP A 83 -2.31 4.55 11.40
N TYR A 84 -1.97 3.27 11.34
CA TYR A 84 -0.80 2.79 10.63
C TYR A 84 -1.11 2.67 9.14
N VAL A 85 -0.19 3.16 8.31
CA VAL A 85 -0.33 3.20 6.86
C VAL A 85 0.88 2.56 6.22
N THR A 86 0.63 1.77 5.18
CA THR A 86 1.68 1.33 4.26
C THR A 86 1.36 1.90 2.88
N GLU A 87 2.32 2.59 2.29
CA GLU A 87 2.18 3.24 0.98
C GLU A 87 3.23 2.72 0.01
N CYS A 88 2.82 2.51 -1.24
CA CYS A 88 3.72 2.22 -2.34
C CYS A 88 3.77 3.43 -3.25
N VAL A 89 4.93 4.09 -3.29
CA VAL A 89 5.21 5.26 -4.12
C VAL A 89 5.89 4.77 -5.40
N LEU A 90 5.34 5.16 -6.54
CA LEU A 90 5.91 4.92 -7.85
C LEU A 90 6.43 6.25 -8.39
N SER A 91 7.74 6.29 -8.64
CA SER A 91 8.41 7.45 -9.20
C SER A 91 8.59 7.28 -10.71
N ASN A 92 8.14 8.27 -11.48
CA ASN A 92 8.45 8.37 -12.91
C ASN A 92 9.85 8.95 -13.07
N MET A 93 10.88 8.11 -13.07
CA MET A 93 12.27 8.52 -13.28
C MET A 93 12.62 8.77 -14.76
N GLY A 94 11.61 8.86 -15.62
CA GLY A 94 11.76 9.10 -17.06
C GLY A 94 11.67 7.82 -17.89
N GLU A 95 11.63 8.03 -19.21
CA GLU A 95 11.31 7.01 -20.24
C GLU A 95 12.29 5.80 -20.26
N PHE A 96 13.45 5.92 -19.60
CA PHE A 96 14.54 4.95 -19.65
C PHE A 96 14.75 4.14 -18.35
N SER A 97 14.14 4.54 -17.23
CA SER A 97 14.39 3.92 -15.91
C SER A 97 13.20 3.17 -15.34
N GLY A 98 12.04 3.21 -16.01
CA GLY A 98 10.82 2.57 -15.53
C GLY A 98 10.27 3.23 -14.26
N TRP A 99 9.21 2.63 -13.71
CA TRP A 99 8.61 3.04 -12.44
C TRP A 99 9.20 2.17 -11.34
N GLU A 100 10.14 2.70 -10.57
CA GLU A 100 10.66 1.97 -9.40
C GLU A 100 9.70 2.16 -8.22
N PRO A 101 9.23 1.06 -7.59
CA PRO A 101 8.43 1.15 -6.39
C PRO A 101 9.29 1.33 -5.16
N GLU A 102 8.87 2.26 -4.31
CA GLU A 102 9.34 2.34 -2.94
C GLU A 102 8.15 2.16 -1.99
N VAL A 103 8.29 1.25 -1.04
CA VAL A 103 7.24 1.00 -0.05
C VAL A 103 7.65 1.63 1.26
N PHE A 104 6.85 2.57 1.73
CA PHE A 104 7.03 3.24 3.01
C PHE A 104 5.96 2.83 3.99
N VAL A 105 6.26 3.06 5.27
CA VAL A 105 5.28 2.95 6.34
C VAL A 105 5.20 4.29 7.06
N SER A 106 4.00 4.69 7.40
CA SER A 106 3.70 6.00 7.98
C SER A 106 2.58 5.85 9.02
N TYR A 107 2.33 6.93 9.76
CA TYR A 107 1.19 7.01 10.66
C TYR A 107 0.41 8.28 10.37
N ASN A 108 -0.92 8.18 10.48
CA ASN A 108 -1.79 9.33 10.38
C ASN A 108 -2.16 9.86 11.76
N HIS A 109 -2.05 11.18 11.93
CA HIS A 109 -2.46 11.89 13.14
C HIS A 109 -3.23 13.17 12.76
N GLY A 110 -4.45 13.33 13.28
CA GLY A 110 -5.32 14.47 12.94
C GLY A 110 -5.69 14.56 11.46
N LYS A 111 -4.99 15.39 10.68
CA LYS A 111 -5.17 15.51 9.20
C LYS A 111 -3.85 15.37 8.44
N SER A 112 -2.82 14.91 9.14
CA SER A 112 -1.46 14.82 8.65
C SER A 112 -1.03 13.35 8.57
N ASN A 113 -0.05 13.10 7.72
CA ASN A 113 0.65 11.82 7.60
C ASN A 113 2.13 12.09 7.82
N ASP A 114 2.75 11.29 8.69
CA ASP A 114 4.18 11.35 8.98
C ASP A 114 4.82 10.00 8.67
N ARG A 115 5.94 10.02 7.93
CA ARG A 115 6.71 8.82 7.62
C ARG A 115 7.43 8.29 8.84
N ILE A 116 7.43 6.97 9.00
CA ILE A 116 8.22 6.28 10.01
C ILE A 116 9.55 5.90 9.34
N PHE A 117 10.65 6.46 9.82
CA PHE A 117 11.97 6.13 9.32
C PHE A 117 12.36 4.69 9.70
N LEU A 118 12.57 3.85 8.68
CA LEU A 118 13.16 2.53 8.80
C LEU A 118 14.54 2.56 8.16
N ASN A 119 15.54 2.01 8.84
CA ASN A 119 16.80 1.75 8.17
C ASN A 119 16.67 0.56 7.20
N ASP A 120 17.68 0.35 6.36
CA ASP A 120 17.72 -0.71 5.35
C ASP A 120 17.43 -2.12 5.88
N ASP A 121 17.94 -2.47 7.07
CA ASP A 121 17.71 -3.78 7.68
C ASP A 121 16.29 -3.92 8.22
N GLU A 122 15.77 -2.87 8.86
CA GLU A 122 14.39 -2.81 9.34
C GLU A 122 13.39 -2.87 8.17
N HIS A 123 13.67 -2.15 7.09
CA HIS A 123 12.87 -2.16 5.87
C HIS A 123 12.82 -3.54 5.24
N ARG A 124 13.98 -4.17 5.01
CA ARG A 124 14.06 -5.54 4.45
C ARG A 124 13.43 -6.60 5.35
N ALA A 125 13.48 -6.41 6.67
CA ALA A 125 12.83 -7.32 7.61
C ALA A 125 11.31 -7.19 7.54
N LEU A 126 10.79 -5.96 7.50
CA LEU A 126 9.35 -5.68 7.54
C LEU A 126 8.67 -5.91 6.18
N ILE A 127 9.30 -5.47 5.08
CA ILE A 127 8.75 -5.44 3.73
C ILE A 127 9.64 -6.24 2.77
N SER A 128 9.03 -7.07 1.93
CA SER A 128 9.72 -7.92 0.95
C SER A 128 8.88 -8.17 -0.30
N ASN A 129 9.48 -8.80 -1.33
CA ASN A 129 8.80 -9.18 -2.57
C ASN A 129 8.05 -8.01 -3.24
N ILE A 130 8.67 -6.83 -3.23
CA ILE A 130 8.14 -5.61 -3.83
C ILE A 130 8.22 -5.71 -5.34
N SER A 131 7.13 -5.39 -6.03
CA SER A 131 7.08 -5.28 -7.48
C SER A 131 6.04 -4.25 -7.87
N SER A 132 6.29 -3.45 -8.90
CA SER A 132 5.29 -2.54 -9.44
C SER A 132 5.35 -2.43 -10.95
N HIS A 133 4.22 -2.03 -11.52
CA HIS A 133 4.07 -1.80 -12.94
C HIS A 133 3.10 -0.65 -13.17
N VAL A 134 3.28 0.06 -14.28
CA VAL A 134 2.27 0.94 -14.83
C VAL A 134 1.81 0.36 -16.15
N ILE A 135 0.55 -0.07 -16.20
CA ILE A 135 -0.05 -0.76 -17.36
C ILE A 135 -1.39 -0.09 -17.64
N ASP A 136 -1.61 0.35 -18.88
CA ASP A 136 -2.88 0.93 -19.33
C ASP A 136 -3.41 2.08 -18.44
N GLY A 137 -2.51 2.97 -17.98
CA GLY A 137 -2.87 4.08 -17.09
C GLY A 137 -3.26 3.64 -15.67
N ARG A 138 -2.78 2.47 -15.23
CA ARG A 138 -2.99 1.94 -13.88
C ARG A 138 -1.66 1.72 -13.19
N LEU A 139 -1.54 2.24 -11.98
CA LEU A 139 -0.47 1.93 -11.06
C LEU A 139 -0.79 0.58 -10.41
N VAL A 140 0.13 -0.36 -10.46
CA VAL A 140 0.03 -1.67 -9.81
C VAL A 140 1.21 -1.82 -8.88
N CYS A 141 0.97 -2.20 -7.63
CA CYS A 141 2.03 -2.47 -6.67
C CYS A 141 1.71 -3.67 -5.80
N HIS A 142 2.68 -4.57 -5.67
CA HIS A 142 2.59 -5.75 -4.84
C HIS A 142 3.77 -5.78 -3.88
N PHE A 143 3.53 -6.18 -2.64
CA PHE A 143 4.58 -6.44 -1.66
C PHE A 143 4.08 -7.40 -0.58
N THR A 144 4.99 -7.87 0.26
CA THR A 144 4.70 -8.69 1.43
C THR A 144 5.18 -7.95 2.67
N GLN A 145 4.32 -7.84 3.67
CA GLN A 145 4.61 -7.20 4.95
C GLN A 145 4.47 -8.20 6.10
N GLN A 146 5.24 -8.03 7.17
CA GLN A 146 5.03 -8.81 8.40
C GLN A 146 3.74 -8.40 9.11
N ILE A 147 3.02 -9.39 9.66
CA ILE A 147 1.79 -9.14 10.43
C ILE A 147 2.16 -8.60 11.83
N ILE A 148 3.09 -9.28 12.49
CA ILE A 148 3.71 -8.94 13.77
C ILE A 148 5.15 -8.50 13.46
N PRO A 149 5.46 -7.19 13.51
CA PRO A 149 6.78 -6.67 13.19
C PRO A 149 7.88 -7.29 14.07
N GLN A 150 8.96 -7.76 13.45
CA GLN A 150 10.19 -8.25 14.11
C GLN A 150 11.29 -7.19 14.13
N ILE A 151 10.91 -5.93 14.25
CA ILE A 151 11.78 -4.75 14.31
C ILE A 151 11.39 -3.88 15.51
N ASP A 152 12.19 -2.87 15.84
CA ASP A 152 11.77 -1.84 16.80
C ASP A 152 10.47 -1.19 16.30
N ARG A 153 9.45 -1.15 17.17
CA ARG A 153 8.14 -0.59 16.83
C ARG A 153 8.13 0.94 16.77
N LYS A 154 9.29 1.61 16.92
CA LYS A 154 9.46 3.07 16.85
C LYS A 154 8.45 3.77 17.76
N ASN A 155 8.51 3.48 19.06
CA ASN A 155 7.54 3.95 20.07
C ASN A 155 6.09 3.47 19.83
N GLY A 156 5.90 2.36 19.12
CA GLY A 156 4.58 1.77 18.86
C GLY A 156 3.93 2.20 17.54
N LEU A 157 4.58 3.08 16.77
CA LEU A 157 4.11 3.58 15.48
C LEU A 157 4.06 2.50 14.40
N VAL A 158 4.97 1.52 14.43
CA VAL A 158 4.87 0.36 13.54
C VAL A 158 3.76 -0.57 14.07
N GLY A 159 2.70 -0.69 13.27
CA GLY A 159 1.47 -1.40 13.62
C GLY A 159 1.68 -2.91 13.73
N ASN A 160 1.11 -3.51 14.79
CA ASN A 160 0.87 -4.96 14.83
C ASN A 160 -0.48 -5.25 14.18
N LEU A 161 -0.46 -5.97 13.07
CA LEU A 161 -1.62 -6.29 12.24
C LEU A 161 -2.40 -7.53 12.72
N ASP A 162 -2.00 -8.17 13.81
CA ASP A 162 -2.68 -9.33 14.40
C ASP A 162 -3.84 -8.91 15.34
N LYS A 163 -4.74 -8.07 14.81
CA LYS A 163 -5.96 -7.61 15.47
C LYS A 163 -6.95 -7.09 14.43
N ASP A 164 -8.16 -6.75 14.87
CA ASP A 164 -9.18 -6.19 13.99
C ASP A 164 -8.88 -4.73 13.63
N PHE A 165 -9.11 -4.39 12.36
CA PHE A 165 -8.96 -3.03 11.81
C PHE A 165 -10.08 -2.70 10.82
N PHE A 166 -10.35 -1.41 10.71
CA PHE A 166 -10.97 -0.84 9.52
C PHE A 166 -9.89 -0.58 8.49
N ILE A 167 -10.08 -1.16 7.29
CA ILE A 167 -9.13 -1.04 6.19
C ILE A 167 -9.60 0.04 5.23
N MET A 168 -8.73 0.97 4.90
CA MET A 168 -9.01 2.07 3.98
C MET A 168 -7.94 2.16 2.90
N GLY A 169 -8.33 2.58 1.71
CA GLY A 169 -7.43 2.76 0.57
C GLY A 169 -7.36 4.21 0.15
N ALA A 170 -6.17 4.69 -0.21
CA ALA A 170 -5.95 6.01 -0.77
C ALA A 170 -5.00 5.96 -1.96
N THR A 171 -5.14 6.90 -2.88
CA THR A 171 -4.23 7.10 -4.02
C THR A 171 -4.12 8.59 -4.31
N GLY A 172 -2.97 9.03 -4.79
CA GLY A 172 -2.74 10.44 -5.10
C GLY A 172 -1.33 10.74 -5.55
N SER A 173 -1.00 12.03 -5.66
CA SER A 173 0.36 12.50 -5.89
C SER A 173 1.17 12.41 -4.60
N ALA A 174 2.40 11.93 -4.70
CA ALA A 174 3.38 12.02 -3.63
C ALA A 174 4.28 13.25 -3.86
N GLN A 175 4.73 13.88 -2.78
CA GLN A 175 5.79 14.88 -2.86
C GLN A 175 7.13 14.17 -2.64
N PRO A 176 8.19 14.54 -3.38
CA PRO A 176 9.54 14.13 -3.02
C PRO A 176 9.83 14.58 -1.59
N ASP A 177 10.51 13.74 -0.80
CA ASP A 177 11.00 14.19 0.50
C ASP A 177 11.85 15.45 0.29
N GLY A 178 11.53 16.51 1.03
CA GLY A 178 12.22 17.79 0.91
C GLY A 178 13.72 17.62 1.17
N THR A 179 14.54 18.13 0.26
CA THR A 179 15.99 18.30 0.42
C THR A 179 16.34 19.17 1.62
#